data_AF-A0A920F0B0-F1
#
_entry.id   AF-A0A920F0B0-F1
#
_cell.length_a   1.000
_cell.length_b   1.000
_cell.length_c   1.000
_cell.angle_alpha   90.00
_cell.angle_beta   90.00
_cell.angle_gamma   90.00
#
_symmetry.space_group_name_H-M   'P 1'
#
loop_
_entity.id
_entity.type
_entity.pdbx_description
1 polymer ?
#
loop_
_entity_poly.entity_id
_entity_poly.type
_entity_poly.pdbx_seq_one_letter_code
_entity_poly.pdbx_strand_id
1 'polypeptide(L)'
;MIIALSAIFLLSYAAIALEHPLHVNKSATALIGAGLLWTVYVLFSGGDIHTMVHDELGHTLIEVGQIVFFLMGAMTIVELIDIHNGFDIITKRIKTTKSSTLLFQIGVATFFLSAVLDNLATTIVMCSLISKLLGKKEDRLLFAGLIVICANAGGAWSPIGDVTTTMLWVADKISALNVIYEVFIPSIVAAVIPLYFVTNSLKGQGVEPPKTDVGVARHAETTEKERNVIFYCGIGALIGVPIFKTITHLPPFLGVMFGLGFLWLITDLLHKGKKESEKAQFSLARALSKIDMSSIIFFIGILLAVATLEHSKILPELEMAG
;
A
#
# COMPACT_ATOMS: atom_id res chain seq x y z
N MET A 1 1.72 35.59 -7.26
CA MET A 1 1.13 34.31 -6.83
C MET A 1 1.82 33.13 -7.51
N ILE A 2 1.69 32.95 -8.84
CA ILE A 2 2.23 31.80 -9.58
C ILE A 2 3.70 31.50 -9.28
N ILE A 3 4.60 32.46 -9.46
CA ILE A 3 6.04 32.29 -9.18
C ILE A 3 6.30 31.81 -7.74
N ALA A 4 5.57 32.35 -6.77
CA ALA A 4 5.73 31.97 -5.37
C ALA A 4 5.27 30.53 -5.11
N LEU A 5 4.10 30.14 -5.66
CA LEU A 5 3.59 28.77 -5.55
C LEU A 5 4.52 27.77 -6.24
N SER A 6 4.98 28.07 -7.46
CA SER A 6 5.95 27.22 -8.17
C SER A 6 7.27 27.08 -7.41
N ALA A 7 7.81 28.16 -6.85
CA ALA A 7 9.03 28.13 -6.06
C ALA A 7 8.88 27.28 -4.79
N ILE A 8 7.77 27.45 -4.04
CA ILE A 8 7.49 26.65 -2.85
C ILE A 8 7.36 25.18 -3.22
N PHE A 9 6.61 24.85 -4.27
CA PHE A 9 6.42 23.47 -4.70
C PHE A 9 7.75 22.80 -5.10
N LEU A 10 8.59 23.48 -5.90
CA LEU A 10 9.89 22.95 -6.30
C LEU A 10 10.84 22.76 -5.11
N LEU A 11 10.86 23.71 -4.17
CA LEU A 11 11.67 23.58 -2.95
C LEU A 11 11.19 22.44 -2.06
N SER A 12 9.88 22.31 -1.85
CA SER A 12 9.30 21.19 -1.10
C SER A 12 9.59 19.85 -1.76
N TYR A 13 9.44 19.75 -3.08
CA TYR A 13 9.73 18.53 -3.84
C TYR A 13 11.22 18.16 -3.80
N ALA A 14 12.12 19.14 -3.95
CA ALA A 14 13.56 18.94 -3.80
C ALA A 14 13.92 18.47 -2.39
N ALA A 15 13.32 19.05 -1.35
CA ALA A 15 13.54 18.63 0.03
C ALA A 15 13.02 17.21 0.32
N ILE A 16 11.93 16.78 -0.32
CA ILE A 16 11.46 15.38 -0.27
C ILE A 16 12.48 14.45 -0.91
N ALA A 17 12.98 14.78 -2.10
CA ALA A 17 13.99 13.98 -2.79
C ALA A 17 15.32 13.89 -2.01
N LEU A 18 15.66 14.95 -1.27
CA LEU A 18 16.85 15.06 -0.44
C LEU A 18 16.62 14.63 1.02
N GLU A 19 15.58 13.83 1.31
CA GLU A 19 15.25 13.33 2.66
C GLU A 19 16.49 12.74 3.39
N HIS A 20 17.26 11.89 2.71
CA HIS A 20 18.41 11.22 3.34
C HIS A 20 19.55 12.20 3.69
N PRO A 21 20.00 13.10 2.78
CA PRO A 21 20.93 14.17 3.16
C PRO A 21 20.40 15.13 4.23
N LEU A 22 19.13 15.54 4.15
CA LEU A 22 18.54 16.54 5.04
C LEU A 22 18.17 15.98 6.41
N HIS A 23 18.04 14.65 6.54
CA HIS A 23 17.58 13.97 7.75
C HIS A 23 16.21 14.48 8.24
N VAL A 24 15.37 14.95 7.30
CA VAL A 24 14.01 15.41 7.57
C VAL A 24 13.04 14.44 6.90
N ASN A 25 12.09 13.92 7.68
CA ASN A 25 11.08 12.99 7.19
C ASN A 25 10.27 13.61 6.04
N LYS A 26 10.16 12.88 4.92
CA LYS A 26 9.45 13.33 3.71
C LYS A 26 8.00 13.75 3.96
N SER A 27 7.30 13.11 4.89
CA SER A 27 5.91 13.39 5.23
C SER A 27 5.78 14.77 5.88
N ALA A 28 6.71 15.12 6.76
CA ALA A 28 6.76 16.45 7.37
C ALA A 28 7.00 17.54 6.33
N THR A 29 7.97 17.33 5.44
CA THR A 29 8.27 18.25 4.33
C THR A 29 7.08 18.43 3.40
N ALA A 30 6.38 17.34 3.05
CA ALA A 30 5.19 17.37 2.20
C ALA A 30 4.04 18.16 2.85
N LEU A 31 3.78 17.96 4.15
CA LEU A 31 2.74 18.71 4.87
C LEU A 31 3.06 20.20 4.98
N ILE A 32 4.32 20.55 5.29
CA ILE A 32 4.74 21.94 5.35
C ILE A 32 4.57 22.60 3.97
N GLY A 33 5.00 21.91 2.90
CA GLY A 33 4.80 22.38 1.53
C GLY A 33 3.34 22.64 1.21
N ALA A 34 2.46 21.69 1.50
CA ALA A 34 1.01 21.85 1.30
C ALA A 34 0.44 23.03 2.08
N GLY A 35 0.77 23.16 3.37
CA GLY A 35 0.30 24.24 4.22
C GLY A 35 0.77 25.62 3.71
N LEU A 36 2.03 25.73 3.30
CA LEU A 36 2.57 26.95 2.71
C LEU A 36 1.89 27.31 1.39
N LEU A 37 1.68 26.32 0.51
CA LEU A 37 1.01 26.52 -0.78
C LEU A 37 -0.42 27.05 -0.59
N TRP A 38 -1.24 26.37 0.22
CA TRP A 38 -2.62 26.81 0.49
C TRP A 38 -2.67 28.17 1.20
N THR A 39 -1.74 28.45 2.11
CA THR A 39 -1.65 29.75 2.80
C THR A 39 -1.31 30.87 1.82
N VAL A 40 -0.32 30.66 0.95
CA VAL A 40 0.03 31.66 -0.07
C VAL A 40 -1.11 31.81 -1.08
N TYR A 41 -1.77 30.72 -1.47
CA TYR A 41 -2.90 30.79 -2.39
C TYR A 41 -4.02 31.67 -1.83
N VAL A 42 -4.48 31.42 -0.60
CA VAL A 42 -5.59 32.20 -0.01
C VAL A 42 -5.22 33.68 0.23
N LEU A 43 -3.99 33.98 0.63
CA LEU A 43 -3.54 35.35 0.90
C LEU A 43 -3.43 36.19 -0.38
N PHE A 44 -3.10 35.58 -1.51
CA PHE A 44 -2.92 36.28 -2.78
C PHE A 44 -4.20 36.34 -3.63
N SER A 45 -5.23 35.57 -3.29
CA SER A 45 -6.50 35.54 -4.02
C SER A 45 -7.47 36.68 -3.67
N GLY A 46 -7.33 37.36 -2.53
CA GLY A 46 -8.15 38.54 -2.18
C GLY A 46 -9.54 38.24 -1.58
N GLY A 47 -10.26 39.31 -1.18
CA GLY A 47 -11.42 39.28 -0.27
C GLY A 47 -12.61 38.41 -0.67
N ASP A 48 -13.14 38.58 -1.90
CA ASP A 48 -14.31 37.83 -2.39
C ASP A 48 -13.97 36.38 -2.81
N ILE A 49 -12.68 36.05 -2.90
CA ILE A 49 -12.19 34.73 -3.34
C ILE A 49 -11.87 33.82 -2.15
N HIS A 50 -11.87 34.33 -0.91
CA HIS A 50 -11.68 33.50 0.29
C HIS A 50 -12.73 32.38 0.42
N THR A 51 -13.99 32.69 0.09
CA THR A 51 -15.08 31.70 0.09
C THR A 51 -14.85 30.62 -0.97
N MET A 52 -14.44 31.01 -2.18
CA MET A 52 -14.11 30.08 -3.27
C MET A 52 -12.93 29.17 -2.90
N VAL A 53 -11.86 29.71 -2.33
CA VAL A 53 -10.69 28.91 -1.88
C VAL A 53 -11.06 27.96 -0.76
N HIS A 54 -11.97 28.36 0.14
CA HIS A 54 -12.50 27.47 1.19
C HIS A 54 -13.31 26.31 0.59
N ASP A 55 -14.15 26.58 -0.40
CA ASP A 55 -14.93 25.55 -1.08
C ASP A 55 -14.01 24.59 -1.87
N GLU A 56 -13.02 25.12 -2.60
CA GLU A 56 -12.00 24.34 -3.32
C GLU A 56 -11.20 23.43 -2.36
N LEU A 57 -10.79 23.96 -1.21
CA LEU A 57 -10.12 23.19 -0.17
C LEU A 57 -11.04 22.10 0.40
N GLY A 58 -12.33 22.42 0.61
CA GLY A 58 -13.33 21.47 1.07
C GLY A 58 -13.52 20.30 0.10
N HIS A 59 -13.65 20.58 -1.19
CA HIS A 59 -13.72 19.55 -2.24
C HIS A 59 -12.46 18.68 -2.27
N THR A 60 -11.28 19.31 -2.26
CA THR A 60 -10.00 18.61 -2.23
C THR A 60 -9.88 17.72 -0.99
N LEU A 61 -10.31 18.21 0.18
CA LEU A 61 -10.27 17.46 1.42
C LEU A 61 -11.17 16.22 1.37
N ILE A 62 -12.32 16.30 0.70
CA ILE A 62 -13.20 15.14 0.50
C ILE A 62 -12.49 14.09 -0.34
N GLU A 63 -11.91 14.46 -1.48
CA GLU A 63 -11.20 13.53 -2.37
C GLU A 63 -10.00 12.87 -1.67
N VAL A 64 -9.14 13.68 -1.04
CA VAL A 64 -7.99 13.19 -0.27
C VAL A 64 -8.45 12.32 0.90
N GLY A 65 -9.49 12.73 1.62
CA GLY A 65 -10.06 11.99 2.74
C GLY A 65 -10.54 10.60 2.34
N GLN A 66 -11.22 10.46 1.20
CA GLN A 66 -11.64 9.16 0.69
C GLN A 66 -10.45 8.22 0.44
N ILE A 67 -9.37 8.73 -0.16
CA ILE A 67 -8.13 7.96 -0.39
C ILE A 67 -7.51 7.55 0.95
N VAL A 68 -7.41 8.47 1.91
CA VAL A 68 -6.85 8.22 3.24
C VAL A 68 -7.62 7.13 3.97
N PHE A 69 -8.95 7.21 4.02
CA PHE A 69 -9.78 6.19 4.67
C PHE A 69 -9.67 4.84 3.95
N PHE A 70 -9.60 4.84 2.62
CA PHE A 70 -9.36 3.63 1.84
C PHE A 70 -8.03 2.97 2.24
N LEU A 71 -6.93 3.72 2.19
CA LEU A 71 -5.58 3.20 2.49
C LEU A 71 -5.47 2.74 3.94
N MET A 72 -5.97 3.54 4.88
CA MET A 72 -5.98 3.19 6.31
C MET A 72 -6.74 1.89 6.54
N GLY A 73 -7.92 1.73 5.93
CA GLY A 73 -8.69 0.50 6.04
C GLY A 73 -8.00 -0.70 5.44
N ALA A 74 -7.48 -0.57 4.22
CA ALA A 74 -6.84 -1.65 3.49
C ALA A 74 -5.58 -2.12 4.24
N MET A 75 -4.71 -1.19 4.64
CA MET A 75 -3.51 -1.49 5.42
C MET A 75 -3.86 -2.13 6.76
N THR A 76 -4.94 -1.69 7.42
CA THR A 76 -5.37 -2.30 8.69
C THR A 76 -5.86 -3.73 8.50
N ILE A 77 -6.58 -4.04 7.41
CA ILE A 77 -6.96 -5.42 7.08
C ILE A 77 -5.69 -6.27 6.89
N VAL A 78 -4.72 -5.78 6.12
CA VAL A 78 -3.48 -6.49 5.86
C VAL A 78 -2.68 -6.74 7.15
N GLU A 79 -2.53 -5.71 7.97
CA GLU A 79 -1.85 -5.81 9.27
C GLU A 79 -2.56 -6.79 10.21
N LEU A 80 -3.90 -6.80 10.19
CA LEU A 80 -4.66 -7.76 10.99
C LEU A 80 -4.44 -9.20 10.52
N ILE A 81 -4.30 -9.44 9.21
CA ILE A 81 -3.91 -10.74 8.66
C ILE A 81 -2.50 -11.12 9.14
N ASP A 82 -1.53 -10.20 9.10
CA ASP A 82 -0.15 -10.46 9.49
C ASP A 82 -0.01 -10.77 11.00
N ILE A 83 -0.67 -9.98 11.86
CA ILE A 83 -0.73 -10.21 13.31
C ILE A 83 -1.27 -11.60 13.66
N HIS A 84 -2.17 -12.14 12.83
CA HIS A 84 -2.71 -13.50 12.98
C HIS A 84 -1.88 -14.58 12.28
N ASN A 85 -0.66 -14.25 11.84
CA ASN A 85 0.21 -15.10 11.02
C ASN A 85 -0.49 -15.64 9.76
N GLY A 86 -1.48 -14.92 9.22
CA GLY A 86 -2.31 -15.35 8.09
C GLY A 86 -1.50 -15.77 6.87
N PHE A 87 -0.41 -15.05 6.61
CA PHE A 87 0.46 -15.28 5.45
C PHE A 87 1.35 -16.53 5.57
N ASP A 88 1.45 -17.16 6.76
CA ASP A 88 2.13 -18.45 6.91
C ASP A 88 1.45 -19.58 6.11
N ILE A 89 0.19 -19.38 5.69
CA ILE A 89 -0.49 -20.30 4.76
C ILE A 89 0.27 -20.41 3.43
N ILE A 90 0.91 -19.33 2.99
CA ILE A 90 1.71 -19.29 1.76
C ILE A 90 2.95 -20.17 1.93
N THR A 91 3.72 -19.96 3.02
CA THR A 91 4.95 -20.73 3.27
C THR A 91 4.67 -22.20 3.55
N LYS A 92 3.57 -22.55 4.23
CA LYS A 92 3.16 -23.94 4.44
C LYS A 92 2.90 -24.74 3.16
N ARG A 93 2.54 -24.06 2.06
CA ARG A 93 2.34 -24.70 0.75
C ARG A 93 3.63 -24.85 -0.05
N ILE A 94 4.70 -24.17 0.35
CA ILE A 94 6.01 -24.23 -0.30
C ILE A 94 6.83 -25.36 0.34
N LYS A 95 7.03 -26.46 -0.41
CA LYS A 95 7.83 -27.62 0.01
C LYS A 95 8.92 -27.90 -1.02
N THR A 96 9.92 -27.04 -1.09
CA THR A 96 11.05 -27.21 -2.01
C THR A 96 12.38 -26.94 -1.32
N THR A 97 13.41 -27.67 -1.75
CA THR A 97 14.79 -27.52 -1.29
C THR A 97 15.68 -26.85 -2.34
N LYS A 98 15.13 -26.49 -3.51
CA LYS A 98 15.86 -25.86 -4.62
C LYS A 98 15.60 -24.36 -4.65
N SER A 99 16.65 -23.55 -4.62
CA SER A 99 16.54 -22.08 -4.57
C SER A 99 15.84 -21.50 -5.80
N SER A 100 16.09 -22.05 -6.98
CA SER A 100 15.40 -21.70 -8.23
C SER A 100 13.88 -21.92 -8.14
N THR A 101 13.43 -23.10 -7.70
CA THR A 101 12.01 -23.41 -7.53
C THR A 101 11.37 -22.55 -6.44
N LEU A 102 12.09 -22.31 -5.35
CA LEU A 102 11.62 -21.44 -4.27
C LEU A 102 11.39 -20.02 -4.77
N LEU A 103 12.38 -19.44 -5.46
CA LEU A 103 12.30 -18.09 -6.01
C LEU A 103 11.13 -17.95 -6.99
N PHE A 104 10.93 -18.93 -7.86
CA PHE A 104 9.80 -18.95 -8.80
C PHE A 104 8.45 -18.96 -8.06
N GLN A 105 8.28 -19.84 -7.08
CA GLN A 105 7.05 -19.92 -6.29
C GLN A 105 6.78 -18.62 -5.52
N ILE A 106 7.82 -18.03 -4.92
CA ILE A 106 7.72 -16.76 -4.22
C ILE A 106 7.38 -15.63 -5.18
N GLY A 107 8.07 -15.49 -6.31
CA GLY A 107 7.81 -14.44 -7.30
C GLY A 107 6.40 -14.49 -7.86
N VAL A 108 5.90 -15.69 -8.20
CA VAL A 108 4.51 -15.88 -8.66
C VAL A 108 3.52 -15.53 -7.55
N ALA A 109 3.75 -16.00 -6.32
CA ALA A 109 2.88 -15.68 -5.18
C ALA A 109 2.86 -14.17 -4.90
N THR A 110 4.02 -13.50 -4.92
CA THR A 110 4.16 -12.05 -4.75
C THR A 110 3.38 -11.28 -5.80
N PHE A 111 3.49 -11.68 -7.08
CA PHE A 111 2.80 -11.01 -8.18
C PHE A 111 1.28 -11.01 -8.00
N PHE A 112 0.68 -12.16 -7.67
CA PHE A 112 -0.77 -12.23 -7.47
C PHE A 112 -1.21 -11.65 -6.13
N LEU A 113 -0.41 -11.79 -5.07
CA LEU A 113 -0.73 -11.22 -3.77
C LEU A 113 -0.77 -9.69 -3.85
N SER A 114 0.17 -9.07 -4.57
CA SER A 114 0.21 -7.63 -4.76
C SER A 114 -0.90 -7.09 -5.65
N ALA A 115 -1.66 -7.93 -6.36
CA ALA A 115 -2.86 -7.47 -7.05
C ALA A 115 -4.02 -7.22 -6.06
N VAL A 116 -3.96 -7.78 -4.86
CA VAL A 116 -5.00 -7.64 -3.83
C VAL A 116 -4.57 -6.71 -2.70
N LEU A 117 -3.28 -6.76 -2.36
CA LEU A 117 -2.64 -5.91 -1.36
C LEU A 117 -1.86 -4.80 -2.05
N ASP A 118 -1.53 -3.74 -1.33
CA ASP A 118 -0.58 -2.75 -1.86
C ASP A 118 0.84 -3.35 -2.00
N ASN A 119 1.63 -2.76 -2.90
CA ASN A 119 3.00 -3.19 -3.23
C ASN A 119 3.97 -3.14 -2.03
N LEU A 120 3.85 -2.14 -1.16
CA LEU A 120 4.67 -2.01 0.05
C LEU A 120 4.33 -3.11 1.04
N ALA A 121 3.05 -3.27 1.38
CA ALA A 121 2.61 -4.30 2.32
C ALA A 121 2.94 -5.71 1.82
N THR A 122 2.73 -5.98 0.52
CA THR A 122 3.14 -7.24 -0.10
C THR A 122 4.63 -7.48 0.03
N THR A 123 5.45 -6.46 -0.22
CA THR A 123 6.91 -6.56 -0.07
C THR A 123 7.31 -6.88 1.36
N ILE A 124 6.73 -6.19 2.35
CA ILE A 124 7.01 -6.42 3.78
C ILE A 124 6.64 -7.85 4.17
N VAL A 125 5.42 -8.28 3.85
CA VAL A 125 4.93 -9.64 4.14
C VAL A 125 5.83 -10.68 3.50
N MET A 126 6.11 -10.56 2.20
CA MET A 126 6.91 -11.56 1.49
C MET A 126 8.37 -11.57 1.97
N CYS A 127 8.96 -10.41 2.31
CA CYS A 127 10.27 -10.32 2.93
C CYS A 127 10.31 -11.00 4.31
N SER A 128 9.27 -10.81 5.13
CA SER A 128 9.09 -11.48 6.41
C SER A 128 9.01 -13.00 6.23
N LEU A 129 8.24 -13.47 5.25
CA LEU A 129 8.10 -14.90 4.94
C LEU A 129 9.41 -15.54 4.47
N ILE A 130 10.14 -14.94 3.53
CA ILE A 130 11.41 -15.53 3.04
C ILE A 130 12.47 -15.57 4.12
N SER A 131 12.42 -14.68 5.12
CA SER A 131 13.34 -14.71 6.25
C SER A 131 13.19 -15.99 7.08
N LYS A 132 12.01 -16.62 7.08
CA LYS A 132 11.75 -17.92 7.72
C LYS A 132 12.28 -19.10 6.89
N LEU A 133 12.57 -18.89 5.61
CA LEU A 133 12.97 -19.95 4.66
C LEU A 133 14.46 -19.90 4.30
N LEU A 134 15.08 -18.71 4.31
CA LEU A 134 16.46 -18.48 3.88
C LEU A 134 17.33 -17.95 5.02
N GLY A 135 18.36 -18.69 5.40
CA GLY A 135 19.33 -18.26 6.42
C GLY A 135 20.35 -17.23 5.90
N LYS A 136 20.81 -17.40 4.67
CA LYS A 136 21.85 -16.55 4.06
C LYS A 136 21.35 -15.15 3.76
N LYS A 137 22.13 -14.13 4.15
CA LYS A 137 21.76 -12.70 3.93
C LYS A 137 21.76 -12.35 2.44
N GLU A 138 22.75 -12.82 1.69
CA GLU A 138 22.89 -12.56 0.26
C GLU A 138 21.69 -13.12 -0.54
N ASP A 139 21.30 -14.36 -0.27
CA ASP A 139 20.10 -14.97 -0.85
C ASP A 139 18.84 -14.17 -0.50
N ARG A 140 18.69 -13.75 0.76
CA ARG A 140 17.55 -12.92 1.18
C ARG A 140 17.48 -11.59 0.43
N LEU A 141 18.61 -10.93 0.21
CA LEU A 141 18.66 -9.66 -0.54
C LEU A 141 18.30 -9.86 -2.01
N LEU A 142 18.80 -10.93 -2.64
CA LEU A 142 18.45 -11.26 -4.02
C LEU A 142 16.95 -11.56 -4.17
N PHE A 143 16.40 -12.37 -3.26
CA PHE A 143 14.97 -12.68 -3.24
C PHE A 143 14.13 -11.43 -2.96
N ALA A 144 14.54 -10.57 -2.02
CA ALA A 144 13.86 -9.32 -1.71
C ALA A 144 13.83 -8.38 -2.93
N GLY A 145 14.94 -8.24 -3.67
CA GLY A 145 14.97 -7.45 -4.90
C GLY A 145 13.96 -7.95 -5.93
N LEU A 146 13.84 -9.26 -6.10
CA LEU A 146 12.86 -9.82 -7.03
C LEU A 146 11.41 -9.73 -6.52
N ILE A 147 11.20 -9.87 -5.21
CA ILE A 147 9.91 -9.61 -4.56
C ILE A 147 9.45 -8.18 -4.87
N VAL A 148 10.31 -7.18 -4.73
CA VAL A 148 9.97 -5.78 -5.04
C VAL A 148 9.52 -5.63 -6.50
N ILE A 149 10.24 -6.26 -7.44
CA ILE A 149 9.88 -6.25 -8.86
C ILE A 149 8.52 -6.91 -9.09
N CYS A 150 8.33 -8.13 -8.59
CA CYS A 150 7.09 -8.87 -8.76
C CYS A 150 5.90 -8.18 -8.07
N ALA A 151 6.11 -7.57 -6.91
CA ALA A 151 5.07 -6.83 -6.18
C ALA A 151 4.65 -5.59 -6.97
N ASN A 152 5.59 -4.77 -7.41
CA ASN A 152 5.26 -3.57 -8.17
C ASN A 152 4.56 -3.90 -9.50
N ALA A 153 5.05 -4.92 -10.21
CA ALA A 153 4.39 -5.41 -11.43
C ALA A 153 2.99 -5.97 -11.15
N GLY A 154 2.83 -6.71 -10.05
CA GLY A 154 1.57 -7.30 -9.61
C GLY A 154 0.51 -6.28 -9.19
N GLY A 155 0.93 -5.21 -8.51
CA GLY A 155 0.03 -4.13 -8.08
C GLY A 155 -0.49 -3.28 -9.23
N ALA A 156 0.34 -3.06 -10.25
CA ALA A 156 0.02 -2.15 -11.36
C ALA A 156 -1.23 -2.54 -12.18
N TRP A 157 -1.52 -3.84 -12.32
CA TRP A 157 -2.66 -4.31 -13.13
C TRP A 157 -3.99 -4.39 -12.37
N SER A 158 -4.00 -4.04 -11.08
CA SER A 158 -5.19 -4.09 -10.25
C SER A 158 -5.58 -2.69 -9.74
N PRO A 159 -6.89 -2.36 -9.68
CA PRO A 159 -7.35 -1.07 -9.17
C PRO A 159 -7.00 -0.82 -7.70
N ILE A 160 -6.69 -1.88 -6.93
CA ILE A 160 -6.39 -1.78 -5.49
C ILE A 160 -4.93 -2.12 -5.15
N GLY A 161 -4.17 -2.65 -6.11
CA GLY A 161 -2.83 -3.19 -5.86
C GLY A 161 -1.72 -2.14 -5.76
N ASP A 162 -1.98 -0.92 -6.24
CA ASP A 162 -1.10 0.23 -6.07
C ASP A 162 -1.89 1.48 -5.68
N VAL A 163 -1.28 2.33 -4.86
CA VAL A 163 -1.91 3.55 -4.34
C VAL A 163 -2.22 4.53 -5.47
N THR A 164 -1.36 4.64 -6.48
CA THR A 164 -1.57 5.59 -7.58
C THR A 164 -2.69 5.13 -8.51
N THR A 165 -2.79 3.82 -8.78
CA THR A 165 -3.93 3.24 -9.51
C THR A 165 -5.22 3.39 -8.71
N THR A 166 -5.17 3.13 -7.40
CA THR A 166 -6.32 3.33 -6.50
C THR A 166 -6.81 4.77 -6.55
N MET A 167 -5.89 5.75 -6.53
CA MET A 167 -6.22 7.16 -6.60
C MET A 167 -7.00 7.51 -7.87
N LEU A 168 -6.51 7.08 -9.03
CA LEU A 168 -7.21 7.30 -10.31
C LEU A 168 -8.55 6.57 -10.36
N TRP A 169 -8.64 5.39 -9.75
CA TRP A 169 -9.87 4.60 -9.71
C TRP A 169 -10.92 5.19 -8.77
N VAL A 170 -10.53 5.69 -7.60
CA VAL A 170 -11.42 6.39 -6.66
C VAL A 170 -11.92 7.70 -7.28
N ALA A 171 -11.06 8.41 -8.01
CA ALA A 171 -11.40 9.63 -8.74
C ALA A 171 -12.17 9.40 -10.07
N ASP A 172 -12.66 8.18 -10.30
CA ASP A 172 -13.41 7.76 -11.51
C ASP A 172 -12.71 8.06 -12.84
N LYS A 173 -11.38 8.20 -12.85
CA LYS A 173 -10.58 8.41 -14.06
C LYS A 173 -10.30 7.12 -14.84
N ILE A 174 -10.37 5.98 -14.15
CA ILE A 174 -10.18 4.64 -14.73
C ILE A 174 -11.24 3.68 -14.22
N SER A 175 -11.55 2.65 -15.00
CA SER A 175 -12.40 1.53 -14.55
C SER A 175 -11.55 0.32 -14.20
N ALA A 176 -12.01 -0.48 -13.23
CA ALA A 176 -11.30 -1.68 -12.76
C ALA A 176 -11.02 -2.66 -13.91
N LEU A 177 -12.01 -2.88 -14.79
CA LEU A 177 -11.85 -3.77 -15.94
C LEU A 177 -10.86 -3.22 -16.95
N ASN A 178 -10.87 -1.91 -17.23
CA ASN A 178 -9.97 -1.32 -18.21
C ASN A 178 -8.50 -1.47 -17.81
N VAL A 179 -8.19 -1.21 -16.53
CA VAL A 179 -6.83 -1.39 -15.99
C VAL A 179 -6.35 -2.82 -16.19
N ILE A 180 -7.19 -3.81 -15.86
CA ILE A 180 -6.84 -5.22 -16.02
C ILE A 180 -6.57 -5.52 -17.50
N TYR A 181 -7.46 -5.09 -18.41
CA TYR A 181 -7.28 -5.37 -19.85
C TYR A 181 -6.03 -4.73 -20.45
N GLU A 182 -5.70 -3.50 -20.07
CA GLU A 182 -4.57 -2.77 -20.66
C GLU A 182 -3.22 -3.12 -20.01
N VAL A 183 -3.20 -3.36 -18.69
CA VAL A 183 -1.94 -3.41 -17.92
C VAL A 183 -1.53 -4.83 -17.53
N PHE A 184 -2.46 -5.81 -17.52
CA PHE A 184 -2.15 -7.17 -17.07
C PHE A 184 -1.03 -7.86 -17.86
N ILE A 185 -1.07 -7.78 -19.19
CA ILE A 185 -0.04 -8.39 -20.04
C ILE A 185 1.32 -7.69 -19.88
N PRO A 186 1.42 -6.34 -19.96
CA PRO A 186 2.65 -5.62 -19.63
C PRO A 186 3.21 -5.99 -18.25
N SER A 187 2.36 -6.07 -17.22
CA SER A 187 2.74 -6.45 -15.85
C SER A 187 3.32 -7.87 -15.78
N ILE A 188 2.71 -8.85 -16.45
CA ILE A 188 3.24 -10.21 -16.52
C ILE A 188 4.62 -10.20 -17.15
N VAL A 189 4.79 -9.50 -18.28
CA VAL A 189 6.08 -9.43 -18.99
C VAL A 189 7.15 -8.81 -18.09
N ALA A 190 6.82 -7.71 -17.41
CA ALA A 190 7.71 -7.01 -16.48
C ALA A 190 8.14 -7.89 -15.30
N ALA A 191 7.28 -8.79 -14.81
CA ALA A 191 7.62 -9.73 -13.74
C ALA A 191 8.38 -10.97 -14.25
N VAL A 192 7.93 -11.56 -15.37
CA VAL A 192 8.43 -12.85 -15.88
C VAL A 192 9.85 -12.74 -16.41
N ILE A 193 10.21 -11.66 -17.10
CA ILE A 193 11.57 -11.48 -17.64
C ILE A 193 12.63 -11.56 -16.53
N PRO A 194 12.63 -10.71 -15.50
CA PRO A 194 13.64 -10.77 -14.44
C PRO A 194 13.53 -12.07 -13.63
N LEU A 195 12.31 -12.56 -13.37
CA LEU A 195 12.10 -13.83 -12.68
C LEU A 195 12.78 -14.99 -13.41
N TYR A 196 12.60 -15.09 -14.73
CA TYR A 196 13.19 -16.13 -15.56
C TYR A 196 14.72 -16.12 -15.52
N PHE A 197 15.34 -14.95 -15.70
CA PHE A 197 16.80 -14.83 -15.70
C PHE A 197 17.42 -15.15 -14.34
N VAL A 198 16.84 -14.65 -13.24
CA VAL A 198 17.36 -14.90 -11.89
C VAL A 198 17.08 -16.33 -11.44
N THR A 199 15.90 -16.89 -11.75
CA THR A 199 15.62 -18.30 -11.47
C THR A 199 16.61 -19.22 -12.19
N ASN A 200 17.01 -18.89 -13.41
CA ASN A 200 17.99 -19.66 -14.17
C ASN A 200 19.40 -19.59 -13.58
N SER A 201 19.84 -18.44 -13.06
CA SER A 201 21.17 -18.30 -12.44
C SER A 201 21.31 -19.08 -11.12
N LEU A 202 20.20 -19.38 -10.46
CA LEU A 202 20.15 -20.17 -9.20
C LEU A 202 19.96 -21.68 -9.43
N LYS A 203 19.98 -22.17 -10.68
CA LYS A 203 19.85 -23.60 -10.97
C LYS A 203 21.02 -24.37 -10.34
N GLY A 204 20.69 -25.46 -9.63
CA GLY A 204 21.68 -26.29 -8.92
C GLY A 204 22.01 -25.85 -7.49
N GLN A 205 21.52 -24.68 -7.05
CA GLN A 205 21.69 -24.23 -5.67
C GLN A 205 20.59 -24.77 -4.75
N GLY A 206 21.00 -25.22 -3.57
CA GLY A 206 20.10 -25.66 -2.49
C GLY A 206 19.67 -24.50 -1.59
N VAL A 207 18.50 -24.64 -0.99
CA VAL A 207 18.00 -23.74 0.06
C VAL A 207 18.69 -24.07 1.37
N GLU A 208 19.38 -23.10 1.95
CA GLU A 208 19.93 -23.22 3.31
C GLU A 208 18.95 -22.62 4.32
N PRO A 209 18.31 -23.46 5.17
CA PRO A 209 17.39 -22.97 6.18
C PRO A 209 18.14 -22.15 7.24
N PRO A 210 17.47 -21.22 7.94
CA PRO A 210 18.06 -20.48 9.05
C PRO A 210 18.61 -21.42 10.15
N LYS A 211 19.84 -21.15 10.63
CA LYS A 211 20.49 -21.92 11.70
C LYS A 211 19.90 -21.67 13.09
N THR A 212 19.15 -20.59 13.23
CA THR A 212 18.41 -20.15 14.42
C THR A 212 17.11 -19.52 13.94
N ASP A 213 16.06 -19.52 14.78
CA ASP A 213 14.87 -18.70 14.53
C ASP A 213 15.35 -17.26 14.27
N VAL A 214 15.20 -16.81 13.02
CA VAL A 214 15.52 -15.44 12.65
C VAL A 214 14.66 -14.57 13.55
N GLY A 215 15.25 -13.59 14.22
CA GLY A 215 14.64 -12.75 15.27
C GLY A 215 13.46 -11.86 14.81
N VAL A 216 12.67 -12.32 13.84
CA VAL A 216 11.30 -11.88 13.60
C VAL A 216 10.53 -12.19 14.86
N ALA A 217 9.98 -11.17 15.50
CA ALA A 217 9.07 -11.35 16.62
C ALA A 217 7.92 -12.25 16.15
N ARG A 218 7.91 -13.52 16.57
CA ARG A 218 6.74 -14.37 16.34
C ARG A 218 5.57 -13.69 17.03
N HIS A 219 4.52 -13.38 16.26
CA HIS A 219 3.25 -13.00 16.86
C HIS A 219 2.79 -14.13 17.78
N ALA A 220 1.96 -13.80 18.78
CA ALA A 220 1.42 -14.83 19.67
C ALA A 220 0.82 -15.98 18.86
N GLU A 221 0.99 -17.21 19.35
CA GLU A 221 0.57 -18.40 18.63
C GLU A 221 -0.95 -18.36 18.39
N THR A 222 -1.33 -18.20 17.14
CA THR A 222 -2.71 -18.34 16.66
C THR A 222 -2.99 -19.78 16.28
N THR A 223 -4.18 -20.27 16.59
CA THR A 223 -4.63 -21.57 16.12
C THR A 223 -4.78 -21.58 14.59
N GLU A 224 -4.70 -22.76 13.96
CA GLU A 224 -4.86 -22.86 12.51
C GLU A 224 -6.23 -22.36 12.03
N LYS A 225 -7.28 -22.52 12.86
CA LYS A 225 -8.63 -22.03 12.57
C LYS A 225 -8.67 -20.51 12.55
N GLU A 226 -8.14 -19.85 13.58
CA GLU A 226 -8.07 -18.39 13.67
C GLU A 226 -7.29 -17.80 12.48
N ARG A 227 -6.10 -18.34 12.20
CA ARG A 227 -5.26 -17.93 11.08
C ARG A 227 -6.00 -18.02 9.75
N ASN A 228 -6.62 -19.17 9.47
CA ASN A 228 -7.28 -19.41 8.19
C ASN A 228 -8.52 -18.53 8.03
N VAL A 229 -9.32 -18.36 9.09
CA VAL A 229 -10.51 -17.49 9.06
C VAL A 229 -10.12 -16.06 8.76
N ILE A 230 -9.16 -15.50 9.50
CA ILE A 230 -8.73 -14.10 9.28
C ILE A 230 -8.10 -13.92 7.90
N PHE A 231 -7.26 -14.86 7.44
CA PHE A 231 -6.67 -14.78 6.11
C PHE A 231 -7.73 -14.76 4.99
N TYR A 232 -8.66 -15.73 4.97
CA TYR A 232 -9.66 -15.79 3.90
C TYR A 232 -10.68 -14.64 3.99
N CYS A 233 -11.11 -14.26 5.19
CA CYS A 233 -12.02 -13.13 5.37
C CYS A 233 -11.35 -11.80 5.01
N GLY A 234 -10.08 -11.58 5.37
CA GLY A 234 -9.35 -10.37 5.05
C GLY A 234 -9.08 -10.21 3.55
N ILE A 235 -8.58 -11.27 2.89
CA ILE A 235 -8.42 -11.28 1.43
C ILE A 235 -9.77 -11.12 0.73
N GLY A 236 -10.82 -11.80 1.22
CA GLY A 236 -12.18 -11.68 0.71
C GLY A 236 -12.75 -10.26 0.84
N ALA A 237 -12.48 -9.59 1.96
CA ALA A 237 -12.88 -8.20 2.17
C ALA A 237 -12.23 -7.25 1.16
N LEU A 238 -10.92 -7.39 0.90
CA LEU A 238 -10.20 -6.57 -0.08
C LEU A 238 -10.68 -6.82 -1.51
N ILE A 239 -10.80 -8.09 -1.93
CA ILE A 239 -11.32 -8.46 -3.26
C ILE A 239 -12.79 -8.02 -3.42
N GLY A 240 -13.54 -7.99 -2.33
CA GLY A 240 -14.93 -7.54 -2.32
C GLY A 240 -15.11 -6.05 -2.64
N VAL A 241 -14.08 -5.22 -2.49
CA VAL A 241 -14.19 -3.76 -2.65
C VAL A 241 -14.46 -3.34 -4.10
N PRO A 242 -13.73 -3.81 -5.13
CA PRO A 242 -14.10 -3.57 -6.52
C PRO A 242 -15.52 -4.05 -6.87
N ILE A 243 -15.94 -5.20 -6.32
CA ILE A 243 -17.27 -5.76 -6.54
C ILE A 243 -18.34 -4.85 -5.92
N PHE A 244 -18.11 -4.40 -4.69
CA PHE A 244 -18.97 -3.46 -3.99
C PHE A 244 -19.14 -2.16 -4.77
N LYS A 245 -18.04 -1.53 -5.23
CA LYS A 245 -18.11 -0.30 -6.06
C LYS A 245 -18.92 -0.55 -7.33
N THR A 246 -18.67 -1.66 -8.02
CA THR A 246 -19.31 -1.97 -9.31
C THR A 246 -20.81 -2.20 -9.18
N ILE A 247 -21.27 -2.83 -8.09
CA ILE A 247 -22.69 -3.14 -7.88
C ILE A 247 -23.45 -1.97 -7.26
N THR A 248 -22.84 -1.30 -6.27
CA THR A 248 -23.54 -0.28 -5.47
C THR A 248 -23.34 1.14 -5.98
N HIS A 249 -22.32 1.37 -6.82
CA HIS A 249 -21.83 2.69 -7.22
C HIS A 249 -21.36 3.58 -6.06
N LEU A 250 -21.25 3.04 -4.84
CA LEU A 250 -20.73 3.76 -3.69
C LEU A 250 -19.19 3.85 -3.74
N PRO A 251 -18.60 4.89 -3.12
CA PRO A 251 -17.15 5.05 -3.09
C PRO A 251 -16.42 3.85 -2.46
N PRO A 252 -15.24 3.45 -2.97
CA PRO A 252 -14.48 2.30 -2.48
C PRO A 252 -14.12 2.35 -1.00
N PHE A 253 -13.85 3.53 -0.44
CA PHE A 253 -13.45 3.66 0.96
C PHE A 253 -14.52 3.07 1.90
N LEU A 254 -15.81 3.23 1.57
CA LEU A 254 -16.90 2.69 2.36
C LEU A 254 -16.93 1.15 2.31
N GLY A 255 -16.64 0.56 1.15
CA GLY A 255 -16.50 -0.89 1.00
C GLY A 255 -15.37 -1.45 1.85
N VAL A 256 -14.21 -0.78 1.88
CA VAL A 256 -13.07 -1.19 2.71
C VAL A 256 -13.42 -1.07 4.20
N MET A 257 -14.02 0.05 4.63
CA MET A 257 -14.45 0.26 6.01
C MET A 257 -15.49 -0.77 6.45
N PHE A 258 -16.44 -1.11 5.57
CA PHE A 258 -17.43 -2.15 5.82
C PHE A 258 -16.78 -3.53 5.99
N GLY A 259 -15.85 -3.89 5.08
CA GLY A 259 -15.06 -5.11 5.19
C GLY A 259 -14.24 -5.17 6.48
N LEU A 260 -13.62 -4.05 6.87
CA LEU A 260 -12.87 -3.94 8.12
C LEU A 260 -13.78 -4.13 9.34
N GLY A 261 -14.97 -3.52 9.35
CA GLY A 261 -15.95 -3.70 10.42
C GLY A 261 -16.40 -5.16 10.57
N PHE A 262 -16.62 -5.86 9.45
CA PHE A 262 -16.95 -7.29 9.47
C PHE A 262 -15.79 -8.15 9.98
N LEU A 263 -14.57 -7.86 9.54
CA LEU A 263 -13.38 -8.57 9.99
C LEU A 263 -13.10 -8.33 11.48
N TRP A 264 -13.36 -7.12 11.97
CA TRP A 264 -13.29 -6.80 13.39
C TRP A 264 -14.29 -7.65 14.18
N LEU A 265 -15.56 -7.68 13.78
CA LEU A 265 -16.57 -8.51 14.43
C LEU A 265 -16.14 -9.98 14.51
N ILE A 266 -15.61 -10.53 13.42
CA ILE A 266 -15.08 -11.91 13.39
C ILE A 266 -13.95 -12.07 14.40
N THR A 267 -13.01 -11.13 14.44
CA THR A 267 -11.85 -11.18 15.33
C THR A 267 -12.27 -11.18 16.81
N ASP A 268 -13.22 -10.31 17.18
CA ASP A 268 -13.76 -10.23 18.53
C ASP A 268 -14.49 -11.53 18.92
N LEU A 269 -15.26 -12.12 17.99
CA LEU A 269 -15.93 -13.40 18.21
C LEU A 269 -14.93 -14.55 18.39
N LEU A 270 -13.87 -14.60 17.57
CA LEU A 270 -12.82 -15.62 17.67
C LEU A 270 -12.07 -15.54 19.01
N HIS A 271 -11.83 -14.33 19.52
CA HIS A 271 -11.02 -14.11 20.71
C HIS A 271 -11.86 -13.90 21.98
N LYS A 272 -13.19 -13.98 21.91
CA LYS A 272 -14.13 -13.68 23.02
C LYS A 272 -13.78 -14.38 24.33
N GLY A 273 -13.33 -15.63 24.26
CA GLY A 273 -12.99 -16.47 25.42
C GLY A 273 -11.55 -16.34 25.96
N LYS A 274 -10.69 -15.55 25.32
CA LYS A 274 -9.29 -15.36 25.75
C LYS A 274 -9.16 -14.25 26.80
N LYS A 275 -8.02 -14.24 27.52
CA LYS A 275 -7.72 -13.18 28.49
C LYS A 275 -7.59 -11.83 27.78
N GLU A 276 -7.93 -10.73 28.46
CA GLU A 276 -7.90 -9.38 27.89
C GLU A 276 -6.51 -8.99 27.36
N SER A 277 -5.45 -9.43 28.05
CA SER A 277 -4.06 -9.25 27.63
C SER A 277 -3.72 -9.94 26.31
N GLU A 278 -4.38 -11.06 25.99
CA GLU A 278 -4.22 -11.78 24.72
C GLU A 278 -5.08 -11.13 23.64
N LYS A 279 -6.32 -10.72 23.96
CA LYS A 279 -7.20 -9.99 23.05
C LYS A 279 -6.58 -8.69 22.54
N ALA A 280 -5.93 -7.93 23.42
CA ALA A 280 -5.23 -6.71 23.06
C ALA A 280 -4.18 -6.94 21.96
N GLN A 281 -3.58 -8.14 21.89
CA GLN A 281 -2.60 -8.49 20.88
C GLN A 281 -3.17 -8.72 19.48
N PHE A 282 -4.46 -9.04 19.39
CA PHE A 282 -5.17 -9.31 18.14
C PHE A 282 -6.20 -8.23 17.82
N SER A 283 -6.24 -7.15 18.61
CA SER A 283 -7.22 -6.09 18.47
C SER A 283 -6.98 -5.22 17.24
N LEU A 284 -8.07 -4.66 16.71
CA LEU A 284 -8.00 -3.67 15.63
C LEU A 284 -7.16 -2.44 16.03
N ALA A 285 -7.26 -1.98 17.27
CA ALA A 285 -6.48 -0.85 17.76
C ALA A 285 -4.96 -1.10 17.66
N ARG A 286 -4.53 -2.36 17.91
CA ARG A 286 -3.13 -2.74 17.71
C ARG A 286 -2.75 -2.74 16.23
N ALA A 287 -3.59 -3.28 15.35
CA ALA A 287 -3.36 -3.22 13.90
C ALA A 287 -3.24 -1.76 13.41
N LEU A 288 -4.15 -0.88 13.84
CA LEU A 288 -4.11 0.56 13.53
C LEU A 288 -2.83 1.24 14.04
N SER A 289 -2.29 0.84 15.18
CA SER A 289 -1.01 1.39 15.67
C SER A 289 0.22 0.93 14.87
N LYS A 290 0.06 -0.04 13.97
CA LYS A 290 1.14 -0.66 13.20
C LYS A 290 1.15 -0.25 11.73
N ILE A 291 0.07 0.35 11.22
CA ILE A 291 0.03 0.85 9.85
C ILE A 291 1.04 1.98 9.64
N ASP A 292 1.50 2.15 8.40
CA ASP A 292 2.43 3.21 8.03
C ASP A 292 1.73 4.57 7.90
N MET A 293 1.52 5.22 9.05
CA MET A 293 0.96 6.56 9.12
C MET A 293 1.84 7.60 8.42
N SER A 294 3.16 7.38 8.33
CA SER A 294 4.06 8.31 7.65
C SER A 294 3.72 8.37 6.16
N SER A 295 3.52 7.21 5.51
CA SER A 295 3.14 7.17 4.09
C SER A 295 1.77 7.80 3.83
N ILE A 296 0.78 7.56 4.69
CA ILE A 296 -0.55 8.20 4.57
C ILE A 296 -0.43 9.73 4.66
N ILE A 297 0.31 10.23 5.64
CA ILE A 297 0.52 11.67 5.83
C ILE A 297 1.29 12.28 4.65
N PHE A 298 2.26 11.55 4.11
CA PHE A 298 2.99 11.97 2.91
C PHE A 298 2.06 12.15 1.71
N PHE A 299 1.15 11.19 1.46
CA PHE A 299 0.16 11.31 0.39
C PHE A 299 -0.78 12.50 0.58
N ILE A 300 -1.25 12.75 1.80
CA ILE A 300 -2.06 13.93 2.12
C ILE A 300 -1.31 15.21 1.72
N GLY A 301 -0.05 15.34 2.13
CA GLY A 301 0.77 16.50 1.79
C GLY A 301 0.94 16.70 0.29
N ILE A 302 1.30 15.64 -0.45
CA ILE A 302 1.47 15.74 -1.91
C ILE A 302 0.15 16.09 -2.62
N LEU A 303 -0.96 15.44 -2.27
CA LEU A 303 -2.24 15.69 -2.94
C LEU A 303 -2.75 17.10 -2.69
N LEU A 304 -2.65 17.58 -1.45
CA LEU A 304 -3.03 18.96 -1.13
C LEU A 304 -2.12 19.97 -1.86
N ALA A 305 -0.82 19.71 -1.95
CA ALA A 305 0.11 20.58 -2.66
C ALA A 305 -0.21 20.65 -4.16
N VAL A 306 -0.46 19.50 -4.80
CA VAL A 306 -0.84 19.42 -6.22
C VAL A 306 -2.18 20.12 -6.48
N ALA A 307 -3.17 19.92 -5.60
CA ALA A 307 -4.47 20.57 -5.73
C ALA A 307 -4.36 22.09 -5.69
N THR A 308 -3.47 22.67 -4.88
CA THR A 308 -3.24 24.13 -4.92
C THR A 308 -2.74 24.58 -6.30
N LEU A 309 -1.86 23.82 -6.96
CA LEU A 309 -1.36 24.16 -8.29
C LEU A 309 -2.45 24.03 -9.37
N GLU A 310 -3.37 23.09 -9.20
CA GLU A 310 -4.54 22.91 -10.08
C GLU A 310 -5.52 24.08 -9.96
N HIS A 311 -5.94 24.41 -8.74
CA HIS A 311 -6.89 25.49 -8.47
C HIS A 311 -6.32 26.87 -8.83
N SER A 312 -5.02 27.09 -8.58
CA SER A 312 -4.32 28.32 -8.99
C SER A 312 -4.02 28.44 -10.49
N LYS A 313 -4.52 27.51 -11.31
CA LYS A 313 -4.41 27.46 -12.78
C LYS A 313 -3.00 27.26 -13.34
N ILE A 314 -2.00 27.00 -12.50
CA ILE A 314 -0.62 26.74 -12.92
C ILE A 314 -0.53 25.47 -13.76
N LEU A 315 -1.19 24.39 -13.34
CA LEU A 315 -1.18 23.12 -14.10
C LEU A 315 -1.95 23.22 -15.43
N PRO A 316 -3.19 23.76 -15.48
CA PRO A 316 -3.91 23.99 -16.73
C PRO A 316 -3.15 24.86 -17.75
N GLU A 317 -2.45 25.90 -17.31
CA GLU A 317 -1.67 26.77 -18.21
C GLU A 317 -0.48 26.05 -18.85
N LEU A 318 0.13 25.09 -18.14
CA LEU A 318 1.22 24.26 -18.68
C LEU A 318 0.71 23.21 -19.68
N GLU A 319 -0.47 22.64 -19.46
CA GLU A 319 -1.09 21.68 -20.36
C GLU A 319 -1.47 22.31 -21.72
N MET A 320 -1.94 23.56 -21.72
CA MET A 320 -2.25 24.29 -22.96
C MET A 320 -1.02 24.79 -23.74
N ALA A 321 0.17 24.73 -23.13
CA ALA A 321 1.42 25.22 -23.72
C ALA A 321 2.24 24.13 -24.45
N GLY A 322 1.82 22.86 -24.40
CA GLY A 322 2.43 21.72 -25.08
C GLY A 322 1.61 21.21 -26.25
#